data_AF-A0AAE0ARC9-F1
#
_entry.id   AF-A0AAE0ARC9-F1
#
_cell.length_a   1.000
_cell.length_b   1.000
_cell.length_c   1.000
_cell.angle_alpha   90.00
_cell.angle_beta   90.00
_cell.angle_gamma   90.00
#
_symmetry.space_group_name_H-M   'P 1'
#
loop_
_entity.id
_entity.type
_entity.pdbx_description
1 polymer ?
#
loop_
_entity_poly.entity_id
_entity_poly.type
_entity_poly.pdbx_seq_one_letter_code
_entity_poly.pdbx_strand_id
1 'polypeptide(L)'
;SKDLFEDNGLLGQIYKGQIFKDKKTLKRALGMHALAQRFEYKVRRSNHTLFVATCKKRDCQWVFKAGKLRNGTYWHVTSVDNEHTCADNGNYNVDFHHVRSHVIGKLFLRSFPDLGRNLRPKDIICDMRDKHFINLSYNKAYRSKDRDLPSVFGDPWESFNILPTYFHMLVKSNLGTVTKIETDRKNRFKYGFMALGSSIEGLNTVIRLVIPVDATYLKSKTRGVLLVTVCKDGNEMIYTLAFRLANSENIKSWTWFLTQLHGVILHPELVMIVLDRHTCISNGMREKFVDAAHGVYACHLAKNLKQHCRKRGDEINLYYRATYVYYVEEFNCLMAELKAMHPKVYDELLEVGYHMMTTNITKSMNSCLLAIRKLHITLIAKFIRGLLQHWFHDWRSNTRETSTFLTHDADQHIKDRVLPSQQCEIHPIDFNRFKVEDKLNEAIVDLEQHSCSCHE
;
A
#
# COMPACT_ATOMS: atom_id res chain seq x y z
N SER A 1 -13.88 -3.64 -38.65
CA SER A 1 -13.03 -4.82 -38.93
C SER A 1 -11.54 -4.58 -38.64
N LYS A 2 -11.17 -3.93 -37.53
CA LYS A 2 -9.77 -3.71 -37.12
C LYS A 2 -9.33 -4.51 -35.88
N ASP A 3 -10.19 -5.40 -35.36
CA ASP A 3 -10.00 -6.07 -34.07
C ASP A 3 -9.66 -7.57 -34.17
N LEU A 4 -8.98 -8.02 -35.22
CA LEU A 4 -8.64 -9.45 -35.39
C LEU A 4 -7.21 -9.83 -34.94
N PHE A 5 -6.41 -8.92 -34.38
CA PHE A 5 -4.99 -9.19 -34.13
C PHE A 5 -4.46 -8.93 -32.71
N GLU A 6 -5.29 -8.47 -31.77
CA GLU A 6 -4.85 -8.25 -30.39
C GLU A 6 -5.81 -8.82 -29.34
N ASP A 7 -6.25 -10.06 -29.51
CA ASP A 7 -6.58 -10.89 -28.36
C ASP A 7 -6.58 -12.38 -28.74
N ASN A 8 -5.49 -13.06 -28.41
CA ASN A 8 -5.49 -14.50 -28.24
C ASN A 8 -4.74 -14.77 -26.93
N GLY A 9 -5.48 -14.59 -25.84
CA GLY A 9 -5.12 -15.15 -24.55
C GLY A 9 -5.08 -16.67 -24.66
N LEU A 10 -3.87 -17.22 -24.73
CA LEU A 10 -3.47 -18.58 -24.34
C LEU A 10 -1.95 -18.64 -24.53
N LEU A 11 -1.25 -19.31 -23.62
CA LEU A 11 0.20 -19.50 -23.63
C LEU A 11 0.74 -19.77 -25.05
N GLY A 12 1.45 -18.77 -25.59
CA GLY A 12 1.76 -18.61 -27.02
C GLY A 12 2.17 -19.87 -27.77
N GLN A 13 1.21 -20.55 -28.38
CA GLN A 13 1.49 -21.54 -29.41
C GLN A 13 1.91 -20.81 -30.68
N ILE A 14 3.03 -21.26 -31.24
CA ILE A 14 3.53 -20.80 -32.53
C ILE A 14 3.34 -21.93 -33.51
N TYR A 15 2.79 -21.61 -34.66
CA TYR A 15 2.54 -22.57 -35.74
C TYR A 15 3.06 -22.02 -37.06
N LYS A 16 3.31 -22.93 -37.99
CA LYS A 16 3.75 -22.60 -39.35
C LYS A 16 2.70 -21.73 -40.05
N GLY A 17 3.15 -20.67 -40.72
CA GLY A 17 2.28 -19.72 -41.42
C GLY A 17 1.82 -18.52 -40.59
N GLN A 18 2.05 -18.50 -39.27
CA GLN A 18 1.68 -17.37 -38.42
C GLN A 18 2.44 -16.09 -38.80
N ILE A 19 1.73 -14.95 -38.88
CA ILE A 19 2.26 -13.65 -39.30
C ILE A 19 2.39 -12.69 -38.12
N PHE A 20 3.48 -11.94 -38.09
CA PHE A 20 3.80 -10.94 -37.07
C PHE A 20 4.14 -9.61 -37.74
N LYS A 21 3.71 -8.49 -37.15
CA LYS A 21 3.91 -7.14 -37.69
C LYS A 21 5.38 -6.76 -37.93
N ASP A 22 6.27 -7.28 -37.09
CA ASP A 22 7.70 -7.00 -37.13
C ASP A 22 8.53 -8.11 -36.45
N LYS A 23 9.85 -8.07 -36.68
CA LYS A 23 10.81 -9.03 -36.09
C LYS A 23 10.82 -8.98 -34.56
N LYS A 24 10.51 -7.82 -33.97
CA LYS A 24 10.51 -7.63 -32.51
C LYS A 24 9.36 -8.41 -31.88
N THR A 25 8.19 -8.36 -32.50
CA THR A 25 6.95 -9.05 -32.09
C THR A 25 7.10 -10.55 -32.29
N LEU A 26 7.69 -11.01 -33.40
CA LEU A 26 8.07 -12.40 -33.63
C LEU A 26 8.98 -12.94 -32.51
N LYS A 27 10.08 -12.24 -32.21
CA LYS A 27 11.01 -12.65 -31.13
C LYS A 27 10.31 -12.71 -29.77
N ARG A 28 9.36 -11.81 -29.51
CA ARG A 28 8.57 -11.80 -28.28
C ARG A 28 7.67 -13.04 -28.19
N ALA A 29 6.94 -13.34 -29.27
CA ALA A 29 6.11 -14.53 -29.35
C ALA A 29 6.93 -15.81 -29.15
N LEU A 30 8.10 -15.91 -29.79
CA LEU A 30 8.97 -17.08 -29.64
C LEU A 30 9.48 -17.25 -28.21
N GLY A 31 9.81 -16.15 -27.53
CA GLY A 31 10.15 -16.18 -26.10
C GLY A 31 9.00 -16.70 -25.24
N MET A 32 7.76 -16.30 -25.52
CA MET A 32 6.57 -16.80 -24.80
C MET A 32 6.31 -18.29 -25.07
N HIS A 33 6.52 -18.73 -26.31
CA HIS A 33 6.39 -20.13 -26.69
C HIS A 33 7.41 -21.02 -25.96
N ALA A 34 8.68 -20.60 -25.97
CA ALA A 34 9.75 -21.30 -25.27
C ALA A 34 9.54 -21.36 -23.75
N LEU A 35 8.94 -20.32 -23.17
CA LEU A 35 8.50 -20.30 -21.77
C LEU A 35 7.37 -21.31 -21.52
N ALA A 36 6.33 -21.31 -22.37
CA ALA A 36 5.19 -22.22 -22.23
C ALA A 36 5.60 -23.70 -22.36
N GLN A 37 6.52 -23.98 -23.28
CA GLN A 37 7.06 -25.32 -23.56
C GLN A 37 8.34 -25.64 -22.76
N ARG A 38 8.73 -24.77 -21.82
CA ARG A 38 9.82 -24.99 -20.84
C ARG A 38 11.19 -25.35 -21.43
N PHE A 39 11.60 -24.70 -22.52
CA PHE A 39 12.93 -24.93 -23.12
C PHE A 39 13.72 -23.65 -23.38
N GLU A 40 15.04 -23.80 -23.54
CA GLU A 40 15.92 -22.73 -24.01
C GLU A 40 16.24 -22.87 -25.50
N TYR A 41 16.19 -21.74 -26.22
CA TYR A 41 16.72 -21.65 -27.57
C TYR A 41 17.91 -20.70 -27.67
N LYS A 42 18.78 -20.99 -28.64
CA LYS A 42 19.85 -20.10 -29.10
C LYS A 42 19.53 -19.60 -30.50
N VAL A 43 19.91 -18.35 -30.79
CA VAL A 43 19.75 -17.79 -32.13
C VAL A 43 20.90 -18.31 -33.00
N ARG A 44 20.59 -19.16 -33.98
CA ARG A 44 21.58 -19.67 -34.94
C ARG A 44 21.87 -18.65 -36.04
N ARG A 45 20.86 -17.93 -36.53
CA ARG A 45 21.01 -16.90 -37.57
C ARG A 45 19.96 -15.80 -37.42
N SER A 46 20.35 -14.54 -37.59
CA SER A 46 19.43 -13.41 -37.51
C SER A 46 19.91 -12.24 -38.36
N ASN A 47 19.25 -12.00 -39.51
CA ASN A 47 19.53 -10.86 -40.39
C ASN A 47 18.22 -10.13 -40.76
N HIS A 48 18.24 -9.22 -41.74
CA HIS A 48 17.06 -8.41 -42.09
C HIS A 48 15.92 -9.20 -42.77
N THR A 49 16.17 -10.42 -43.25
CA THR A 49 15.21 -11.21 -44.04
C THR A 49 14.89 -12.58 -43.43
N LEU A 50 15.73 -13.07 -42.51
CA LEU A 50 15.70 -14.42 -41.96
C LEU A 50 16.01 -14.41 -40.45
N PHE A 51 15.28 -15.24 -39.72
CA PHE A 51 15.50 -15.52 -38.32
C PHE A 51 15.39 -17.02 -38.07
N VAL A 52 16.45 -17.59 -37.49
CA VAL A 52 16.56 -19.02 -37.18
C VAL A 52 16.99 -19.19 -35.73
N ALA A 53 16.23 -19.99 -35.00
CA ALA A 53 16.53 -20.40 -33.64
C ALA A 53 16.56 -21.93 -33.54
N THR A 54 17.40 -22.46 -32.66
CA THR A 54 17.48 -23.89 -32.38
C THR A 54 17.45 -24.10 -30.87
N CYS A 55 17.09 -25.29 -30.42
CA CYS A 55 17.20 -25.61 -29.00
C CYS A 55 18.67 -25.52 -28.53
N LYS A 56 18.86 -25.20 -27.25
CA LYS A 56 20.19 -25.05 -26.64
C LYS A 56 20.82 -26.40 -26.28
N LYS A 57 20.01 -27.42 -25.94
CA LYS A 57 20.49 -28.79 -25.65
C LYS A 57 21.15 -29.37 -26.90
N ARG A 58 22.32 -30.01 -26.75
CA ARG A 58 23.21 -30.41 -27.86
C ARG A 58 22.55 -31.39 -28.84
N ASP A 59 21.67 -32.26 -28.35
CA ASP A 59 21.07 -33.35 -29.14
C ASP A 59 19.59 -33.10 -29.50
N CYS A 60 19.12 -31.86 -29.30
CA CYS A 60 17.76 -31.49 -29.64
C CYS A 60 17.66 -31.06 -31.11
N GLN A 61 16.80 -31.73 -31.87
CA GLN A 61 16.57 -31.45 -33.30
C GLN A 61 15.61 -30.28 -33.55
N TRP A 62 15.07 -29.66 -32.50
CA TRP A 62 14.10 -28.59 -32.64
C TRP A 62 14.71 -27.34 -33.32
N VAL A 63 14.04 -26.88 -34.39
CA VAL A 63 14.38 -25.70 -35.17
C VAL A 63 13.14 -24.84 -35.42
N PHE A 64 13.35 -23.52 -35.29
CA PHE A 64 12.40 -22.50 -35.67
C PHE A 64 12.97 -21.62 -36.77
N LYS A 65 12.18 -21.36 -37.82
CA LYS A 65 12.53 -20.49 -38.94
C LYS A 65 11.40 -19.51 -39.23
N ALA A 66 11.78 -18.26 -39.47
CA ALA A 66 10.87 -17.21 -39.90
C ALA A 66 11.51 -16.30 -40.95
N GLY A 67 10.72 -15.90 -41.93
CA GLY A 67 11.13 -15.04 -43.04
C GLY A 67 10.38 -13.70 -43.05
N LYS A 68 11.03 -12.65 -43.53
CA LYS A 68 10.39 -11.35 -43.77
C LYS A 68 9.59 -11.40 -45.07
N LEU A 69 8.35 -10.90 -45.05
CA LEU A 69 7.53 -10.77 -46.26
C LEU A 69 8.07 -9.65 -47.17
N ARG A 70 7.86 -9.78 -48.48
CA ARG A 70 8.25 -8.75 -49.46
C ARG A 70 7.45 -7.47 -49.20
N ASN A 71 8.11 -6.31 -49.36
CA ASN A 71 7.51 -4.96 -49.26
C ASN A 71 6.72 -4.66 -47.98
N GLY A 72 7.32 -4.90 -46.81
CA GLY A 72 6.73 -4.48 -45.54
C GLY A 72 7.64 -4.70 -44.34
N THR A 73 7.08 -4.57 -43.13
CA THR A 73 7.77 -4.91 -41.87
C THR A 73 7.45 -6.32 -41.39
N TYR A 74 6.46 -6.98 -41.99
CA TYR A 74 5.89 -8.23 -41.54
C TYR A 74 6.83 -9.43 -41.66
N TRP A 75 6.70 -10.36 -40.72
CA TRP A 75 7.43 -11.62 -40.63
C TRP A 75 6.44 -12.77 -40.56
N HIS A 76 6.76 -13.89 -41.18
CA HIS A 76 5.95 -15.10 -41.08
C HIS A 76 6.81 -16.30 -40.67
N VAL A 77 6.19 -17.23 -39.95
CA VAL A 77 6.84 -18.48 -39.53
C VAL A 77 6.87 -19.43 -40.72
N THR A 78 8.06 -19.78 -41.20
CA THR A 78 8.24 -20.70 -42.33
C THR A 78 8.33 -22.15 -41.88
N SER A 79 8.86 -22.39 -40.68
CA SER A 79 9.01 -23.73 -40.10
C SER A 79 9.07 -23.63 -38.58
N VAL A 80 8.37 -24.53 -37.90
CA VAL A 80 8.51 -24.77 -36.47
C VAL A 80 8.35 -26.26 -36.25
N ASP A 81 9.32 -26.88 -35.58
CA ASP A 81 9.19 -28.27 -35.17
C ASP A 81 8.31 -28.33 -33.92
N ASN A 82 7.37 -29.27 -33.90
CA ASN A 82 6.40 -29.37 -32.80
C ASN A 82 6.91 -30.21 -31.63
N GLU A 83 7.94 -31.03 -31.84
CA GLU A 83 8.44 -31.97 -30.85
C GLU A 83 9.92 -31.70 -30.54
N HIS A 84 10.26 -31.82 -29.26
CA HIS A 84 11.62 -31.76 -28.78
C HIS A 84 12.16 -33.18 -28.60
N THR A 85 13.29 -33.51 -29.26
CA THR A 85 13.99 -34.80 -29.05
C THR A 85 14.76 -34.85 -27.73
N CYS A 86 14.80 -33.76 -26.98
CA CYS A 86 15.39 -33.73 -25.65
C CYS A 86 14.33 -34.03 -24.59
N ALA A 87 14.37 -35.23 -24.01
CA ALA A 87 13.44 -35.63 -22.96
C ALA A 87 13.42 -34.66 -21.76
N ASP A 88 12.25 -34.57 -21.11
CA ASP A 88 11.97 -33.80 -19.90
C ASP A 88 12.59 -34.49 -18.67
N ASN A 89 13.91 -34.44 -18.54
CA ASN A 89 14.63 -35.06 -17.41
C ASN A 89 14.55 -34.23 -16.10
N GLY A 90 13.40 -33.63 -15.78
CA GLY A 90 13.11 -33.07 -14.45
C GLY A 90 14.08 -32.02 -13.89
N ASN A 91 15.05 -31.53 -14.67
CA ASN A 91 16.08 -30.61 -14.20
C ASN A 91 15.63 -29.18 -14.49
N TYR A 92 14.71 -28.69 -13.67
CA TYR A 92 14.04 -27.39 -13.80
C TYR A 92 14.96 -26.16 -13.54
N ASN A 93 16.27 -26.37 -13.43
CA ASN A 93 17.26 -25.29 -13.33
C ASN A 93 17.62 -24.71 -14.71
N VAL A 94 16.60 -24.23 -15.43
CA VAL A 94 16.78 -23.62 -16.75
C VAL A 94 16.88 -22.11 -16.60
N ASP A 95 18.07 -21.56 -16.83
CA ASP A 95 18.26 -20.11 -16.91
C ASP A 95 17.76 -19.61 -18.26
N PHE A 96 16.55 -19.03 -18.31
CA PHE A 96 15.95 -18.53 -19.55
C PHE A 96 16.67 -17.28 -20.09
N HIS A 97 17.92 -17.41 -20.59
CA HIS A 97 18.76 -16.32 -21.09
C HIS A 97 18.11 -15.55 -22.25
N HIS A 98 17.32 -16.24 -23.06
CA HIS A 98 16.59 -15.67 -24.20
C HIS A 98 15.37 -14.84 -23.78
N VAL A 99 14.82 -15.08 -22.58
CA VAL A 99 13.70 -14.32 -22.03
C VAL A 99 14.21 -12.99 -21.51
N ARG A 100 13.87 -11.94 -22.25
CA ARG A 100 14.23 -10.56 -21.92
C ARG A 100 13.38 -10.08 -20.75
N SER A 101 13.91 -9.15 -19.96
CA SER A 101 13.21 -8.53 -18.82
C SER A 101 11.78 -8.07 -19.13
N HIS A 102 11.52 -7.54 -20.33
CA HIS A 102 10.17 -7.10 -20.74
C HIS A 102 9.13 -8.21 -20.91
N VAL A 103 9.56 -9.43 -21.21
CA VAL A 103 8.66 -10.59 -21.30
C VAL A 103 8.24 -11.02 -19.90
N ILE A 104 9.21 -11.10 -18.98
CA ILE A 104 8.98 -11.37 -17.55
C ILE A 104 8.10 -10.29 -16.94
N GLY A 105 8.38 -9.02 -17.23
CA GLY A 105 7.56 -7.89 -16.82
C GLY A 105 6.10 -8.07 -17.25
N LYS A 106 5.82 -8.44 -18.51
CA LYS A 106 4.43 -8.63 -18.97
C LYS A 106 3.69 -9.80 -18.33
N LEU A 107 4.37 -10.93 -18.11
CA LEU A 107 3.79 -12.11 -17.44
C LEU A 107 3.42 -11.79 -15.99
N PHE A 108 4.29 -11.05 -15.30
CA PHE A 108 4.19 -10.85 -13.87
C PHE A 108 3.45 -9.57 -13.47
N LEU A 109 3.67 -8.47 -14.20
CA LEU A 109 3.08 -7.17 -13.88
C LEU A 109 1.57 -7.14 -14.14
N ARG A 110 1.01 -7.99 -15.01
CA ARG A 110 -0.45 -8.08 -15.18
C ARG A 110 -1.18 -8.38 -13.87
N SER A 111 -0.59 -9.23 -13.03
CA SER A 111 -1.16 -9.60 -11.73
C SER A 111 -0.64 -8.73 -10.58
N PHE A 112 0.36 -7.88 -10.79
CA PHE A 112 0.98 -7.08 -9.71
C PHE A 112 -0.02 -6.24 -8.90
N PRO A 113 -0.95 -5.48 -9.52
CA PRO A 113 -1.95 -4.73 -8.77
C PRO A 113 -2.89 -5.64 -7.97
N ASP A 114 -3.07 -6.89 -8.41
CA ASP A 114 -3.97 -7.82 -7.73
C ASP A 114 -3.27 -8.55 -6.56
N LEU A 115 -1.94 -8.64 -6.60
CA LEU A 115 -1.11 -9.24 -5.55
C LEU A 115 -1.05 -8.44 -4.25
N GLY A 116 -1.34 -7.13 -4.28
CA GLY A 116 -1.44 -6.31 -3.06
C GLY A 116 -0.17 -6.20 -2.21
N ARG A 117 0.99 -6.63 -2.68
CA ARG A 117 2.25 -6.65 -1.89
C ARG A 117 3.39 -6.03 -2.67
N ASN A 118 4.35 -5.44 -1.97
CA ASN A 118 5.54 -4.91 -2.62
C ASN A 118 6.41 -6.06 -3.15
N LEU A 119 6.77 -6.01 -4.43
CA LEU A 119 7.55 -7.05 -5.09
C LEU A 119 8.99 -6.61 -5.23
N ARG A 120 9.82 -6.92 -4.24
CA ARG A 120 11.28 -6.74 -4.36
C ARG A 120 11.79 -7.71 -5.43
N PRO A 121 12.95 -7.46 -6.04
CA PRO A 121 13.50 -8.38 -7.04
C PRO A 121 13.59 -9.84 -6.53
N LYS A 122 13.87 -10.05 -5.24
CA LYS A 122 13.84 -11.39 -4.62
C LYS A 122 12.46 -12.03 -4.67
N ASP A 123 11.40 -11.27 -4.37
CA ASP A 123 10.02 -11.76 -4.42
C ASP A 123 9.61 -12.12 -5.86
N ILE A 124 10.09 -11.36 -6.86
CA ILE A 124 9.89 -11.69 -8.29
C ILE A 124 10.59 -13.01 -8.64
N ILE A 125 11.81 -13.22 -8.14
CA ILE A 125 12.55 -14.46 -8.38
C ILE A 125 11.81 -15.65 -7.76
N CYS A 126 11.32 -15.53 -6.52
CA CYS A 126 10.54 -16.58 -5.87
C CYS A 126 9.26 -16.87 -6.66
N ASP A 127 8.43 -15.86 -6.97
CA ASP A 127 7.19 -16.11 -7.71
C ASP A 127 7.42 -16.71 -9.09
N MET A 128 8.48 -16.29 -9.80
CA MET A 128 8.82 -16.86 -11.10
C MET A 128 9.28 -18.32 -10.97
N ARG A 129 9.97 -18.67 -9.88
CA ARG A 129 10.32 -20.05 -9.57
C ARG A 129 9.09 -20.86 -9.19
N ASP A 130 8.25 -20.37 -8.29
CA ASP A 130 7.17 -21.14 -7.69
C ASP A 130 5.98 -21.31 -8.64
N LYS A 131 5.62 -20.25 -9.38
CA LYS A 131 4.45 -20.23 -10.28
C LYS A 131 4.78 -20.65 -11.70
N HIS A 132 6.02 -20.42 -12.12
CA HIS A 132 6.43 -20.60 -13.52
C HIS A 132 7.65 -21.50 -13.69
N PHE A 133 8.26 -22.00 -12.61
CA PHE A 133 9.46 -22.84 -12.65
C PHE A 133 10.63 -22.19 -13.40
N ILE A 134 10.73 -20.86 -13.33
CA ILE A 134 11.74 -20.05 -14.01
C ILE A 134 12.73 -19.52 -12.98
N ASN A 135 13.98 -19.95 -13.07
CA ASN A 135 15.06 -19.30 -12.33
C ASN A 135 15.43 -17.97 -13.00
N LEU A 136 15.36 -16.90 -12.20
CA LEU A 136 15.61 -15.55 -12.66
C LEU A 136 16.80 -14.95 -11.92
N SER A 137 17.74 -14.36 -12.65
CA SER A 137 18.82 -13.60 -12.02
C SER A 137 18.30 -12.30 -11.42
N TYR A 138 18.92 -11.86 -10.32
CA TYR A 138 18.56 -10.62 -9.63
C TYR A 138 18.50 -9.41 -10.58
N ASN A 139 19.50 -9.27 -11.45
CA ASN A 139 19.58 -8.17 -12.42
C ASN A 139 18.42 -8.20 -13.43
N LYS A 140 17.95 -9.39 -13.86
CA LYS A 140 16.79 -9.48 -14.74
C LYS A 140 15.49 -9.14 -14.02
N ALA A 141 15.33 -9.62 -12.78
CA ALA A 141 14.19 -9.30 -11.92
C ALA A 141 14.08 -7.79 -11.68
N TYR A 142 15.19 -7.16 -11.28
CA TYR A 142 15.30 -5.73 -11.10
C TYR A 142 14.92 -4.96 -12.38
N ARG A 143 15.53 -5.31 -13.52
CA ARG A 143 15.23 -4.66 -14.82
C ARG A 143 13.80 -4.87 -15.27
N SER A 144 13.18 -6.03 -15.01
CA SER A 144 11.79 -6.32 -15.38
C SER A 144 10.78 -5.47 -14.60
N LYS A 145 11.10 -5.12 -13.34
CA LYS A 145 10.29 -4.23 -12.53
C LYS A 145 10.41 -2.78 -13.01
N ASP A 146 11.62 -2.25 -13.18
CA ASP A 146 11.81 -0.82 -13.37
C ASP A 146 11.65 -0.35 -14.83
N ARG A 147 12.06 -1.18 -15.82
CA ARG A 147 12.00 -0.80 -17.24
C ARG A 147 10.62 -0.96 -17.85
N ASP A 148 9.82 -1.90 -17.35
CA ASP A 148 8.60 -2.32 -18.00
C ASP A 148 7.32 -1.90 -17.26
N LEU A 149 7.41 -1.42 -16.00
CA LEU A 149 6.24 -0.99 -15.22
C LEU A 149 5.30 -0.09 -16.03
N PRO A 150 5.74 1.02 -16.65
CA PRO A 150 4.81 1.88 -17.38
C PRO A 150 4.35 1.28 -18.72
N SER A 151 5.15 0.42 -19.35
CA SER A 151 4.86 -0.13 -20.69
C SER A 151 3.96 -1.37 -20.68
N VAL A 152 3.86 -2.06 -19.54
CA VAL A 152 2.91 -3.17 -19.36
C VAL A 152 1.49 -2.66 -19.13
N PHE A 153 1.35 -1.47 -18.59
CA PHE A 153 0.10 -0.92 -18.09
C PHE A 153 -0.59 0.08 -19.02
N GLY A 154 -0.22 0.07 -20.30
CA GLY A 154 -0.84 0.88 -21.33
C GLY A 154 -0.45 2.36 -21.25
N ASP A 155 -1.31 3.21 -21.77
CA ASP A 155 -1.12 4.65 -21.71
C ASP A 155 -1.58 5.21 -20.34
N PRO A 156 -0.77 6.04 -19.64
CA PRO A 156 -1.19 6.66 -18.39
C PRO A 156 -2.52 7.42 -18.49
N TRP A 157 -2.83 8.04 -19.64
CA TRP A 157 -4.06 8.82 -19.79
C TRP A 157 -5.30 7.94 -19.90
N GLU A 158 -5.20 6.83 -20.63
CA GLU A 158 -6.25 5.82 -20.71
C GLU A 158 -6.66 5.30 -19.33
N SER A 159 -5.71 5.22 -18.39
CA SER A 159 -6.03 4.78 -17.02
C SER A 159 -7.08 5.66 -16.32
N PHE A 160 -7.12 6.97 -16.59
CA PHE A 160 -8.14 7.85 -16.02
C PHE A 160 -9.54 7.56 -16.57
N ASN A 161 -9.64 7.08 -17.81
CA ASN A 161 -10.92 6.70 -18.43
C ASN A 161 -11.44 5.36 -17.88
N ILE A 162 -10.53 4.49 -17.41
CA ILE A 162 -10.88 3.19 -16.81
C ILE A 162 -11.33 3.34 -15.35
N LEU A 163 -10.79 4.33 -14.62
CA LEU A 163 -11.01 4.50 -13.19
C LEU A 163 -12.51 4.56 -12.79
N PRO A 164 -13.40 5.30 -13.49
CA PRO A 164 -14.83 5.34 -13.15
C PRO A 164 -15.50 3.98 -13.26
N THR A 165 -15.25 3.25 -14.34
CA THR A 165 -15.79 1.90 -14.55
C THR A 165 -15.27 0.94 -13.47
N TYR A 166 -13.98 1.05 -13.13
CA TYR A 166 -13.40 0.25 -12.05
C TYR A 166 -14.05 0.55 -10.69
N PHE A 167 -14.23 1.82 -10.32
CA PHE A 167 -14.89 2.22 -9.08
C PHE A 167 -16.34 1.75 -9.02
N HIS A 168 -17.09 1.90 -10.11
CA HIS A 168 -18.45 1.39 -10.23
C HIS A 168 -18.53 -0.12 -10.00
N MET A 169 -17.64 -0.89 -10.63
CA MET A 169 -17.58 -2.34 -10.44
C MET A 169 -17.13 -2.72 -9.03
N LEU A 170 -16.24 -1.95 -8.42
CA LEU A 170 -15.78 -2.18 -7.05
C LEU A 170 -16.94 -2.03 -6.05
N VAL A 171 -17.74 -0.96 -6.16
CA VAL A 171 -18.93 -0.75 -5.32
C VAL A 171 -19.95 -1.88 -5.50
N LYS A 172 -20.19 -2.31 -6.75
CA LYS A 172 -21.10 -3.43 -7.03
C LYS A 172 -20.61 -4.77 -6.46
N SER A 173 -19.30 -5.01 -6.46
CA SER A 173 -18.72 -6.29 -6.09
C SER A 173 -18.37 -6.38 -4.59
N ASN A 174 -18.27 -5.25 -3.91
CA ASN A 174 -17.93 -5.20 -2.48
C ASN A 174 -18.91 -4.24 -1.76
N LEU A 175 -19.93 -4.84 -1.13
CA LEU A 175 -20.99 -4.13 -0.42
C LEU A 175 -20.40 -3.15 0.63
N GLY A 176 -21.04 -1.99 0.76
CA GLY A 176 -20.60 -0.94 1.69
C GLY A 176 -19.40 -0.12 1.21
N THR A 177 -18.72 -0.51 0.13
CA THR A 177 -17.64 0.32 -0.44
C THR A 177 -18.18 1.65 -0.94
N VAL A 178 -17.47 2.73 -0.59
CA VAL A 178 -17.78 4.09 -1.04
C VAL A 178 -16.66 4.58 -1.95
N THR A 179 -17.03 4.94 -3.17
CA THR A 179 -16.13 5.59 -4.13
C THR A 179 -16.75 6.86 -4.69
N LYS A 180 -15.93 7.89 -4.91
CA LYS A 180 -16.37 9.16 -5.52
C LYS A 180 -15.33 9.65 -6.53
N ILE A 181 -15.80 10.26 -7.61
CA ILE A 181 -14.96 10.91 -8.62
C ILE A 181 -15.50 12.31 -8.86
N GLU A 182 -14.59 13.28 -8.87
CA GLU A 182 -14.85 14.65 -9.25
C GLU A 182 -14.18 14.94 -10.59
N THR A 183 -14.90 15.56 -11.51
CA THR A 183 -14.38 16.03 -12.80
C THR A 183 -14.50 17.54 -12.95
N ASP A 184 -13.70 18.13 -13.82
CA ASP A 184 -13.87 19.53 -14.22
C ASP A 184 -15.02 19.69 -15.25
N ARG A 185 -15.27 20.95 -15.67
CA ARG A 185 -16.29 21.28 -16.67
C ARG A 185 -16.08 20.62 -18.04
N LYS A 186 -14.90 20.05 -18.30
CA LYS A 186 -14.53 19.34 -19.53
C LYS A 186 -14.52 17.82 -19.32
N ASN A 187 -15.14 17.31 -18.25
CA ASN A 187 -15.14 15.89 -17.85
C ASN A 187 -13.74 15.31 -17.62
N ARG A 188 -12.74 16.15 -17.26
CA ARG A 188 -11.40 15.66 -16.92
C ARG A 188 -11.32 15.38 -15.43
N PHE A 189 -10.68 14.26 -15.08
CA PHE A 189 -10.47 13.86 -13.70
C PHE A 189 -9.80 14.96 -12.86
N LYS A 190 -10.35 15.23 -11.67
CA LYS A 190 -9.74 16.10 -10.65
C LYS A 190 -9.36 15.30 -9.41
N TYR A 191 -10.36 14.66 -8.79
CA TYR A 191 -10.23 13.97 -7.52
C TYR A 191 -10.92 12.60 -7.56
N GLY A 192 -10.38 11.65 -6.83
CA GLY A 192 -10.95 10.33 -6.60
C GLY A 192 -10.87 10.00 -5.12
N PHE A 193 -11.90 9.33 -4.60
CA PHE A 193 -11.98 8.84 -3.23
C PHE A 193 -12.37 7.37 -3.24
N MET A 194 -11.77 6.60 -2.35
CA MET A 194 -12.07 5.18 -2.15
C MET A 194 -11.94 4.81 -0.68
N ALA A 195 -13.00 4.24 -0.12
CA ALA A 195 -13.03 3.60 1.19
C ALA A 195 -13.77 2.27 1.05
N LEU A 196 -13.12 1.15 1.43
CA LEU A 196 -13.73 -0.18 1.29
C LEU A 196 -14.80 -0.37 2.37
N GLY A 197 -15.85 -1.14 2.06
CA GLY A 197 -16.95 -1.37 3.01
C GLY A 197 -16.46 -1.95 4.33
N SER A 198 -15.57 -2.95 4.25
CA SER A 198 -14.95 -3.55 5.44
C SER A 198 -14.10 -2.54 6.23
N SER A 199 -13.42 -1.61 5.56
CA SER A 199 -12.68 -0.53 6.24
C SER A 199 -13.62 0.36 7.07
N ILE A 200 -14.75 0.75 6.49
CA ILE A 200 -15.76 1.62 7.12
C ILE A 200 -16.43 0.88 8.30
N GLU A 201 -16.83 -0.36 8.09
CA GLU A 201 -17.50 -1.18 9.12
C GLU A 201 -16.59 -1.40 10.34
N GLY A 202 -15.31 -1.73 10.12
CA GLY A 202 -14.37 -1.90 11.23
C GLY A 202 -14.15 -0.60 12.02
N LEU A 203 -14.11 0.56 11.34
CA LEU A 203 -13.97 1.86 12.03
C LEU A 203 -15.06 2.07 13.09
N ASN A 204 -16.31 1.77 12.74
CA ASN A 204 -17.47 2.02 13.59
C ASN A 204 -17.64 1.00 14.72
N THR A 205 -16.86 -0.08 14.73
CA THR A 205 -17.08 -1.21 15.66
C THR A 205 -15.96 -1.41 16.66
N VAL A 206 -14.69 -1.34 16.24
CA VAL A 206 -13.58 -1.85 17.06
C VAL A 206 -12.29 -1.03 16.99
N ILE A 207 -12.30 0.10 16.28
CA ILE A 207 -11.09 0.85 15.94
C ILE A 207 -11.04 2.15 16.72
N ARG A 208 -9.83 2.57 17.09
CA ARG A 208 -9.62 3.85 17.77
C ARG A 208 -9.97 5.00 16.83
N LEU A 209 -10.73 5.95 17.36
CA LEU A 209 -11.24 7.11 16.61
C LEU A 209 -10.20 8.20 16.36
N VAL A 210 -8.91 7.88 16.52
CA VAL A 210 -7.81 8.75 16.10
C VAL A 210 -7.46 8.42 14.65
N ILE A 211 -7.62 9.41 13.77
CA ILE A 211 -7.56 9.28 12.32
C ILE A 211 -6.44 10.15 11.74
N PRO A 212 -5.20 9.64 11.67
CA PRO A 212 -4.14 10.32 10.96
C PRO A 212 -4.28 10.27 9.45
N VAL A 213 -4.00 11.39 8.82
CA VAL A 213 -3.98 11.54 7.37
C VAL A 213 -2.62 12.07 6.94
N ASP A 214 -2.06 11.49 5.88
CA ASP A 214 -0.81 11.93 5.30
C ASP A 214 -0.87 11.89 3.77
N ALA A 215 -0.11 12.78 3.15
CA ALA A 215 -0.08 12.96 1.71
C ALA A 215 1.27 12.55 1.13
N THR A 216 1.24 11.96 -0.06
CA THR A 216 2.47 11.61 -0.76
C THR A 216 2.38 11.87 -2.26
N TYR A 217 3.46 12.44 -2.80
CA TYR A 217 3.55 12.76 -4.22
C TYR A 217 3.76 11.51 -5.07
N LEU A 218 2.95 11.39 -6.11
CA LEU A 218 3.11 10.38 -7.15
C LEU A 218 4.30 10.74 -8.05
N LYS A 219 5.07 9.72 -8.42
CA LYS A 219 6.26 9.81 -9.28
C LYS A 219 6.01 9.39 -10.72
N SER A 220 4.76 9.12 -11.08
CA SER A 220 4.35 8.75 -12.44
C SER A 220 4.41 9.96 -13.39
N LYS A 221 4.26 9.73 -14.70
CA LYS A 221 4.22 10.80 -15.72
C LYS A 221 3.10 11.81 -15.47
N THR A 222 1.97 11.33 -14.95
CA THR A 222 0.77 12.15 -14.69
C THR A 222 0.92 12.99 -13.42
N ARG A 223 1.94 12.70 -12.60
CA ARG A 223 2.14 13.26 -11.26
C ARG A 223 0.84 13.12 -10.44
N GLY A 224 0.66 13.97 -9.44
CA GLY A 224 -0.49 13.96 -8.54
C GLY A 224 -0.10 13.61 -7.11
N VAL A 225 -1.11 13.46 -6.29
CA VAL A 225 -0.99 13.27 -4.85
C VAL A 225 -1.91 12.13 -4.42
N LEU A 226 -1.37 11.21 -3.64
CA LEU A 226 -2.10 10.16 -2.95
C LEU A 226 -2.18 10.54 -1.47
N LEU A 227 -3.39 10.70 -0.94
CA LEU A 227 -3.59 10.78 0.51
C LEU A 227 -4.05 9.44 1.02
N VAL A 228 -3.62 9.13 2.23
CA VAL A 228 -4.00 7.93 2.95
C VAL A 228 -4.51 8.34 4.31
N THR A 229 -5.66 7.77 4.66
CA THR A 229 -6.26 7.89 5.99
C THR A 229 -6.15 6.56 6.69
N VAL A 230 -5.47 6.56 7.84
CA VAL A 230 -5.26 5.37 8.66
C VAL A 230 -5.76 5.61 10.08
N CYS A 231 -5.89 4.52 10.82
CA CYS A 231 -6.22 4.45 12.24
C CYS A 231 -5.37 3.33 12.87
N LYS A 232 -5.55 3.11 14.16
CA LYS A 232 -5.01 1.94 14.86
C LYS A 232 -6.14 1.06 15.37
N ASP A 233 -5.98 -0.25 15.19
CA ASP A 233 -6.86 -1.21 15.84
C ASP A 233 -6.45 -1.47 17.30
N GLY A 234 -7.15 -2.38 17.98
CA GLY A 234 -6.86 -2.78 19.36
C GLY A 234 -5.48 -3.42 19.57
N ASN A 235 -4.82 -3.88 18.52
CA ASN A 235 -3.45 -4.43 18.54
C ASN A 235 -2.39 -3.39 18.14
N GLU A 236 -2.71 -2.09 18.16
CA GLU A 236 -1.80 -1.03 17.69
C GLU A 236 -1.41 -1.14 16.20
N MET A 237 -2.07 -2.01 15.43
CA MET A 237 -1.75 -2.28 14.04
C MET A 237 -2.35 -1.21 13.13
N ILE A 238 -1.69 -0.99 12.00
CA ILE A 238 -2.13 0.01 11.02
C ILE A 238 -3.42 -0.47 10.36
N TYR A 239 -4.52 0.22 10.65
CA TYR A 239 -5.79 0.01 10.01
C TYR A 239 -6.01 1.11 8.96
N THR A 240 -6.35 0.75 7.72
CA THR A 240 -6.55 1.77 6.67
C THR A 240 -8.02 2.00 6.37
N LEU A 241 -8.44 3.27 6.46
CA LEU A 241 -9.83 3.69 6.28
C LEU A 241 -10.12 4.07 4.82
N ALA A 242 -9.37 5.03 4.28
CA ALA A 242 -9.69 5.66 3.01
C ALA A 242 -8.47 6.20 2.28
N PHE A 243 -8.65 6.46 0.99
CA PHE A 243 -7.63 7.01 0.11
C PHE A 243 -8.20 8.12 -0.77
N ARG A 244 -7.34 9.10 -1.07
CA ARG A 244 -7.61 10.13 -2.07
C ARG A 244 -6.59 10.09 -3.18
N LEU A 245 -7.07 10.19 -4.41
CA LEU A 245 -6.24 10.44 -5.58
C LEU A 245 -6.55 11.85 -6.09
N ALA A 246 -5.56 12.71 -6.22
CA ALA A 246 -5.76 14.09 -6.66
C ALA A 246 -4.66 14.56 -7.61
N ASN A 247 -4.97 15.56 -8.42
CA ASN A 247 -3.98 16.21 -9.28
C ASN A 247 -3.03 17.16 -8.51
N SER A 248 -3.48 17.77 -7.40
CA SER A 248 -2.66 18.63 -6.54
C SER A 248 -3.24 18.85 -5.13
N GLU A 249 -2.40 19.31 -4.22
CA GLU A 249 -2.79 19.82 -2.89
C GLU A 249 -3.23 21.28 -3.00
N ASN A 250 -4.53 21.52 -2.85
CA ASN A 250 -5.10 22.87 -2.80
C ASN A 250 -6.35 22.85 -1.90
N ILE A 251 -6.83 24.03 -1.52
CA ILE A 251 -7.99 24.18 -0.62
C ILE A 251 -9.18 23.36 -1.11
N LYS A 252 -9.54 23.48 -2.40
CA LYS A 252 -10.68 22.75 -2.97
C LYS A 252 -10.51 21.23 -2.91
N SER A 253 -9.29 20.74 -3.15
CA SER A 253 -9.02 19.29 -3.12
C SER A 253 -9.08 18.73 -1.70
N TRP A 254 -8.63 19.50 -0.70
CA TRP A 254 -8.70 19.13 0.71
C TRP A 254 -10.13 19.21 1.26
N THR A 255 -10.86 20.30 1.02
CA THR A 255 -12.27 20.43 1.44
C THR A 255 -13.12 19.32 0.82
N TRP A 256 -12.96 19.04 -0.47
CA TRP A 256 -13.69 17.95 -1.14
C TRP A 256 -13.40 16.59 -0.49
N PHE A 257 -12.13 16.33 -0.17
CA PHE A 257 -11.73 15.09 0.48
C PHE A 257 -12.30 14.93 1.89
N LEU A 258 -12.18 15.97 2.71
CA LEU A 258 -12.72 15.97 4.06
C LEU A 258 -14.24 15.81 4.05
N THR A 259 -14.92 16.34 3.03
CA THR A 259 -16.35 16.09 2.81
C THR A 259 -16.64 14.61 2.56
N GLN A 260 -15.84 13.93 1.72
CA GLN A 260 -16.02 12.50 1.48
C GLN A 260 -15.67 11.66 2.71
N LEU A 261 -14.61 12.03 3.43
CA LEU A 261 -14.20 11.36 4.66
C LEU A 261 -15.26 11.50 5.76
N HIS A 262 -15.81 12.70 5.94
CA HIS A 262 -16.92 12.94 6.87
C HIS A 262 -18.13 12.07 6.52
N GLY A 263 -18.46 11.94 5.24
CA GLY A 263 -19.59 11.13 4.79
C GLY A 263 -19.47 9.63 5.01
N VAL A 264 -18.28 9.11 5.37
CA VAL A 264 -18.08 7.68 5.69
C VAL A 264 -17.88 7.40 7.17
N ILE A 265 -17.72 8.44 8.00
CA ILE A 265 -17.58 8.31 9.45
C ILE A 265 -18.98 8.44 10.07
N LEU A 266 -19.38 7.47 10.89
CA LEU A 266 -20.72 7.46 11.49
C LEU A 266 -20.89 8.52 12.59
N HIS A 267 -19.84 8.70 13.40
CA HIS A 267 -19.79 9.64 14.52
C HIS A 267 -18.62 10.62 14.38
N PRO A 268 -18.70 11.62 13.46
CA PRO A 268 -17.63 12.60 13.24
C PRO A 268 -17.25 13.43 14.48
N GLU A 269 -18.18 13.60 15.41
CA GLU A 269 -17.99 14.30 16.68
C GLU A 269 -17.08 13.55 17.66
N LEU A 270 -16.97 12.22 17.51
CA LEU A 270 -16.15 11.37 18.38
C LEU A 270 -14.74 11.14 17.84
N VAL A 271 -14.45 11.57 16.61
CA VAL A 271 -13.13 11.35 16.00
C VAL A 271 -12.15 12.46 16.32
N MET A 272 -10.88 12.08 16.43
CA MET A 272 -9.75 13.01 16.39
C MET A 272 -9.04 12.89 15.05
N ILE A 273 -9.07 13.93 14.21
CA ILE A 273 -8.35 13.90 12.94
C ILE A 273 -6.98 14.54 13.10
N VAL A 274 -5.94 13.80 12.71
CA VAL A 274 -4.53 14.26 12.81
C VAL A 274 -3.98 14.55 11.41
N LEU A 275 -3.60 15.80 11.17
CA LEU A 275 -3.16 16.30 9.87
C LEU A 275 -1.89 17.16 10.00
N ASP A 276 -1.26 17.47 8.87
CA ASP A 276 -0.19 18.47 8.81
C ASP A 276 -0.77 19.91 8.90
N ARG A 277 0.03 20.87 9.37
CA ARG A 277 -0.34 22.29 9.50
C ARG A 277 -0.15 23.04 8.18
N HIS A 278 -0.99 22.73 7.20
CA HIS A 278 -1.09 23.54 5.98
C HIS A 278 -2.40 24.32 5.96
N THR A 279 -2.36 25.60 5.57
CA THR A 279 -3.53 26.50 5.58
C THR A 279 -4.73 25.96 4.80
N CYS A 280 -4.46 25.21 3.72
CA CYS A 280 -5.50 24.58 2.91
C CYS A 280 -6.25 23.45 3.63
N ILE A 281 -5.65 22.84 4.64
CA ILE A 281 -6.24 21.79 5.47
C ILE A 281 -7.12 22.42 6.54
N SER A 282 -6.62 23.46 7.23
CA SER A 282 -7.33 24.13 8.32
C SER A 282 -8.70 24.67 7.91
N ASN A 283 -8.83 25.18 6.67
CA ASN A 283 -10.11 25.64 6.14
C ASN A 283 -11.14 24.51 6.00
N GLY A 284 -10.74 23.37 5.42
CA GLY A 284 -11.64 22.24 5.24
C GLY A 284 -12.02 21.58 6.56
N MET A 285 -11.10 21.55 7.53
CA MET A 285 -11.37 21.03 8.88
C MET A 285 -12.43 21.87 9.60
N ARG A 286 -12.28 23.21 9.61
CA ARG A 286 -13.28 24.11 10.19
C ARG A 286 -14.64 24.07 9.49
N GLU A 287 -14.71 23.60 8.25
CA GLU A 287 -15.97 23.52 7.50
C GLU A 287 -16.69 22.17 7.71
N LYS A 288 -15.94 21.08 7.90
CA LYS A 288 -16.50 19.72 7.88
C LYS A 288 -16.41 18.98 9.20
N PHE A 289 -15.47 19.34 10.06
CA PHE A 289 -15.22 18.64 11.32
C PHE A 289 -15.18 19.67 12.45
N VAL A 290 -16.29 20.39 12.64
CA VAL A 290 -16.39 21.51 13.59
C VAL A 290 -16.31 21.01 15.04
N ASP A 291 -16.98 19.90 15.31
CA ASP A 291 -17.09 19.32 16.66
C ASP A 291 -16.03 18.24 16.93
N ALA A 292 -15.21 17.91 15.93
CA ALA A 292 -14.19 16.89 16.06
C ALA A 292 -12.93 17.46 16.71
N ALA A 293 -12.24 16.64 17.52
CA ALA A 293 -10.93 17.03 18.02
C ALA A 293 -9.92 17.14 16.86
N HIS A 294 -9.12 18.19 16.87
CA HIS A 294 -8.06 18.40 15.89
C HIS A 294 -6.70 18.10 16.50
N GLY A 295 -6.01 17.11 15.92
CA GLY A 295 -4.64 16.79 16.28
C GLY A 295 -3.65 17.29 15.24
N VAL A 296 -2.44 17.58 15.69
CA VAL A 296 -1.28 17.79 14.81
C VAL A 296 -0.18 16.84 15.23
N TYR A 297 0.63 16.42 14.26
CA TYR A 297 1.76 15.55 14.57
C TYR A 297 2.84 16.28 15.38
N ALA A 298 3.19 15.73 16.54
CA ALA A 298 4.22 16.27 17.42
C ALA A 298 5.58 16.42 16.71
N CYS A 299 5.93 15.51 15.79
CA CYS A 299 7.18 15.61 15.04
C CYS A 299 7.26 16.83 14.10
N HIS A 300 6.12 17.36 13.62
CA HIS A 300 6.09 18.58 12.83
C HIS A 300 6.24 19.81 13.74
N LEU A 301 5.58 19.79 14.91
CA LEU A 301 5.76 20.79 15.97
C LEU A 301 7.23 20.84 16.42
N ALA A 302 7.86 19.69 16.68
CA ALA A 302 9.26 19.58 17.07
C ALA A 302 10.24 20.13 16.02
N LYS A 303 9.92 20.04 14.72
CA LYS A 303 10.72 20.68 13.65
C LYS A 303 10.61 22.20 13.69
N ASN A 304 9.43 22.73 13.97
CA ASN A 304 9.24 24.18 14.13
C ASN A 304 9.94 24.67 15.40
N LEU A 305 9.83 23.94 16.52
CA LEU A 305 10.62 24.15 17.73
C LEU A 305 12.12 24.25 17.39
N LYS A 306 12.67 23.29 16.62
CA LYS A 306 14.08 23.31 16.21
C LYS A 306 14.49 24.52 15.38
N GLN A 307 13.57 25.10 14.60
CA GLN A 307 13.85 26.32 13.81
C GLN A 307 13.89 27.58 14.70
N HIS A 308 13.05 27.64 15.74
CA HIS A 308 12.96 28.77 16.66
C HIS A 308 14.02 28.68 17.78
N CYS A 309 14.30 27.48 18.28
CA CYS A 309 15.27 27.21 19.35
C CYS A 309 16.64 26.89 18.72
N ARG A 310 17.50 27.91 18.60
CA ARG A 310 18.76 27.82 17.85
C ARG A 310 19.90 27.04 18.53
N LYS A 311 19.82 26.61 19.81
CA LYS A 311 21.06 26.23 20.54
C LYS A 311 21.06 25.06 21.55
N ARG A 312 19.96 24.47 22.01
CA ARG A 312 20.02 23.36 23.00
C ARG A 312 19.02 22.28 22.64
N GLY A 313 19.44 21.02 22.49
CA GLY A 313 18.50 19.92 22.16
C GLY A 313 17.49 19.61 23.27
N ASP A 314 17.68 20.20 24.45
CA ASP A 314 16.96 19.91 25.69
C ASP A 314 15.47 20.26 25.59
N GLU A 315 15.10 21.32 24.86
CA GLU A 315 13.71 21.77 24.79
C GLU A 315 12.88 20.86 23.88
N ILE A 316 13.51 20.30 22.85
CA ILE A 316 12.92 19.27 21.98
C ILE A 316 12.74 17.97 22.78
N ASN A 317 13.69 17.63 23.65
CA ASN A 317 13.58 16.45 24.52
C ASN A 317 12.46 16.61 25.55
N LEU A 318 12.39 17.77 26.22
CA LEU A 318 11.30 18.11 27.14
C LEU A 318 9.93 18.04 26.47
N TYR A 319 9.81 18.61 25.27
CA TYR A 319 8.59 18.51 24.48
C TYR A 319 8.24 17.05 24.14
N TYR A 320 9.20 16.24 23.69
CA TYR A 320 8.93 14.82 23.43
C TYR A 320 8.57 14.04 24.70
N ARG A 321 9.18 14.34 25.85
CA ARG A 321 8.80 13.74 27.14
C ARG A 321 7.37 14.10 27.51
N ALA A 322 6.98 15.37 27.36
CA ALA A 322 5.61 15.82 27.61
C ALA A 322 4.61 15.02 26.77
N THR A 323 4.93 14.74 25.51
CA THR A 323 4.05 13.95 24.65
C THR A 323 4.02 12.43 24.92
N TYR A 324 4.85 11.92 25.84
CA TYR A 324 4.89 10.51 26.25
C TYR A 324 4.33 10.25 27.65
N VAL A 325 4.20 11.29 28.47
CA VAL A 325 3.66 11.10 29.82
C VAL A 325 2.18 10.79 29.76
N TYR A 326 1.77 9.90 30.63
CA TYR A 326 0.40 9.43 30.73
C TYR A 326 -0.44 10.39 31.57
N TYR A 327 0.14 10.88 32.66
CA TYR A 327 -0.52 11.73 33.65
C TYR A 327 -0.57 13.18 33.20
N VAL A 328 -1.75 13.79 33.34
CA VAL A 328 -1.99 15.20 32.97
C VAL A 328 -1.16 16.14 33.84
N GLU A 329 -0.93 15.76 35.10
CA GLU A 329 -0.10 16.50 36.05
C GLU A 329 1.36 16.54 35.59
N GLU A 330 1.91 15.39 35.20
CA GLU A 330 3.28 15.30 34.66
C GLU A 330 3.40 16.08 33.35
N PHE A 331 2.38 15.99 32.48
CA PHE A 331 2.32 16.76 31.24
C PHE A 331 2.39 18.26 31.54
N ASN A 332 1.56 18.74 32.47
CA ASN A 332 1.50 20.14 32.86
C ASN A 332 2.83 20.61 33.46
N CYS A 333 3.49 19.79 34.27
CA CYS A 333 4.82 20.09 34.81
C CYS A 333 5.87 20.26 33.70
N LEU A 334 5.95 19.32 32.75
CA LEU A 334 6.89 19.38 31.63
C LEU A 334 6.60 20.55 30.69
N MET A 335 5.33 20.85 30.45
CA MET A 335 4.90 21.98 29.63
C MET A 335 5.16 23.33 30.32
N ALA A 336 5.05 23.41 31.65
CA ALA A 336 5.43 24.59 32.43
C ALA A 336 6.94 24.85 32.36
N GLU A 337 7.76 23.80 32.43
CA GLU A 337 9.21 23.91 32.23
C GLU A 337 9.53 24.41 30.80
N LEU A 338 8.84 23.87 29.79
CA LEU A 338 8.98 24.34 28.41
C LEU A 338 8.58 25.81 28.25
N LYS A 339 7.50 26.24 28.91
CA LYS A 339 7.06 27.64 28.95
C LYS A 339 8.10 28.56 29.56
N ALA A 340 8.71 28.15 30.67
CA ALA A 340 9.73 28.94 31.34
C ALA A 340 10.96 29.18 30.45
N MET A 341 11.33 28.19 29.63
CA MET A 341 12.44 28.33 28.68
C MET A 341 12.06 29.11 27.41
N HIS A 342 10.91 28.80 26.82
CA HIS A 342 10.46 29.35 25.54
C HIS A 342 8.97 29.70 25.53
N PRO A 343 8.56 30.84 26.12
CA PRO A 343 7.16 31.24 26.24
C PRO A 343 6.41 31.31 24.91
N LYS A 344 7.05 31.87 23.86
CA LYS A 344 6.45 31.99 22.53
C LYS A 344 6.16 30.63 21.89
N VAL A 345 7.03 29.66 22.13
CA VAL A 345 6.88 28.31 21.59
C VAL A 345 5.77 27.57 22.34
N TYR A 346 5.67 27.76 23.66
CA TYR A 346 4.57 27.25 24.45
C TYR A 346 3.21 27.77 23.97
N ASP A 347 3.10 29.08 23.69
CA ASP A 347 1.85 29.67 23.18
C ASP A 347 1.46 29.05 21.81
N GLU A 348 2.41 28.86 20.90
CA GLU A 348 2.19 28.18 19.62
C GLU A 348 1.81 26.69 19.74
N LEU A 349 2.22 26.02 20.83
CA LEU A 349 1.91 24.61 21.09
C LEU A 349 0.52 24.42 21.71
N LEU A 350 0.08 25.36 22.56
CA LEU A 350 -1.24 25.33 23.20
C LEU A 350 -2.39 25.62 22.22
N GLU A 351 -2.15 26.38 21.15
CA GLU A 351 -3.14 26.55 20.07
C GLU A 351 -3.51 25.21 19.39
N VAL A 352 -2.73 24.16 19.63
CA VAL A 352 -2.82 22.88 18.95
C VAL A 352 -3.25 21.81 19.96
N GLY A 353 -4.56 21.70 20.21
CA GLY A 353 -5.12 20.98 21.37
C GLY A 353 -4.61 19.56 21.65
N TYR A 354 -4.37 18.72 20.63
CA TYR A 354 -3.89 17.34 20.82
C TYR A 354 -2.65 17.02 19.97
N HIS A 355 -1.65 16.41 20.62
CA HIS A 355 -0.35 16.11 19.99
C HIS A 355 -0.20 14.61 19.78
N MET A 356 -0.46 14.13 18.57
CA MET A 356 -0.15 12.73 18.26
C MET A 356 1.32 12.60 17.89
N MET A 357 2.00 11.72 18.59
CA MET A 357 3.46 11.71 18.65
C MET A 357 4.16 11.51 17.31
N THR A 358 3.67 10.58 16.50
CA THR A 358 4.39 10.17 15.31
C THR A 358 3.48 10.03 14.12
N THR A 359 3.98 10.54 13.00
CA THR A 359 3.59 10.12 11.65
C THR A 359 3.97 8.66 11.39
N ASN A 360 4.35 7.83 12.37
CA ASN A 360 4.92 6.51 12.09
C ASN A 360 3.93 5.60 11.39
N ILE A 361 2.66 5.59 11.78
CA ILE A 361 1.67 4.74 11.11
C ILE A 361 1.40 5.21 9.67
N THR A 362 1.29 6.52 9.46
CA THR A 362 1.11 7.09 8.12
C THR A 362 2.34 6.95 7.25
N LYS A 363 3.55 7.11 7.80
CA LYS A 363 4.84 6.87 7.15
C LYS A 363 5.05 5.40 6.81
N SER A 364 4.69 4.48 7.70
CA SER A 364 4.76 3.04 7.46
C SER A 364 3.81 2.65 6.34
N MET A 365 2.57 3.15 6.35
CA MET A 365 1.65 2.93 5.24
C MET A 365 2.16 3.56 3.94
N ASN A 366 2.68 4.78 4.00
CA ASN A 366 3.31 5.44 2.85
C ASN A 366 4.53 4.66 2.33
N SER A 367 5.23 3.92 3.20
CA SER A 367 6.33 3.03 2.84
C SER A 367 5.85 1.79 2.10
N CYS A 368 4.73 1.19 2.51
CA CYS A 368 4.06 0.11 1.77
C CYS A 368 3.66 0.57 0.35
N LEU A 369 3.27 1.84 0.20
CA LEU A 369 2.82 2.42 -1.06
C LEU A 369 3.96 3.00 -1.93
N LEU A 370 5.21 2.97 -1.47
CA LEU A 370 6.35 3.51 -2.24
C LEU A 370 6.48 2.89 -3.63
N ALA A 371 6.26 1.59 -3.72
CA ALA A 371 6.41 0.82 -4.96
C ALA A 371 5.38 1.21 -6.04
N ILE A 372 4.23 1.73 -5.63
CA ILE A 372 3.13 2.05 -6.55
C ILE A 372 3.09 3.51 -6.98
N ARG A 373 3.93 4.39 -6.40
CA ARG A 373 3.93 5.82 -6.75
C ARG A 373 4.26 6.09 -8.22
N LYS A 374 4.88 5.13 -8.91
CA LYS A 374 5.18 5.20 -10.36
C LYS A 374 4.06 4.65 -11.25
N LEU A 375 3.03 4.00 -10.68
CA LEU A 375 1.95 3.37 -11.44
C LEU A 375 0.92 4.39 -11.94
N HIS A 376 0.08 3.94 -12.86
CA HIS A 376 -1.08 4.68 -13.34
C HIS A 376 -2.20 4.67 -12.29
N ILE A 377 -3.09 5.67 -12.33
CA ILE A 377 -4.04 5.96 -11.24
C ILE A 377 -4.95 4.77 -10.89
N THR A 378 -5.49 4.09 -11.90
CA THR A 378 -6.37 2.92 -11.71
C THR A 378 -5.63 1.74 -11.09
N LEU A 379 -4.34 1.60 -11.40
CA LEU A 379 -3.54 0.52 -10.85
C LEU A 379 -3.14 0.78 -9.40
N ILE A 380 -2.99 2.05 -9.03
CA ILE A 380 -2.85 2.44 -7.63
C ILE A 380 -4.08 1.99 -6.85
N ALA A 381 -5.29 2.29 -7.36
CA ALA A 381 -6.53 1.85 -6.73
C ALA A 381 -6.67 0.31 -6.65
N LYS A 382 -6.34 -0.40 -7.75
CA LYS A 382 -6.32 -1.87 -7.77
C LYS A 382 -5.36 -2.46 -6.73
N PHE A 383 -4.14 -1.91 -6.67
CA PHE A 383 -3.12 -2.33 -5.71
C PHE A 383 -3.57 -2.13 -4.27
N ILE A 384 -4.10 -0.94 -3.96
CA ILE A 384 -4.59 -0.63 -2.62
C ILE A 384 -5.70 -1.62 -2.21
N ARG A 385 -6.67 -1.87 -3.09
CA ARG A 385 -7.71 -2.88 -2.84
C ARG A 385 -7.10 -4.27 -2.58
N GLY A 386 -6.07 -4.64 -3.33
CA GLY A 386 -5.35 -5.92 -3.12
C GLY A 386 -4.62 -6.00 -1.81
N LEU A 387 -3.93 -4.93 -1.43
CA LEU A 387 -3.20 -4.81 -0.17
C LEU A 387 -4.16 -5.00 1.01
N LEU A 388 -5.27 -4.28 1.00
CA LEU A 388 -6.26 -4.36 2.07
C LEU A 388 -6.97 -5.72 2.11
N GLN A 389 -7.28 -6.30 0.95
CA GLN A 389 -7.86 -7.65 0.92
C GLN A 389 -6.92 -8.68 1.56
N HIS A 390 -5.61 -8.58 1.29
CA HIS A 390 -4.63 -9.49 1.90
C HIS A 390 -4.55 -9.29 3.41
N TRP A 391 -4.44 -8.04 3.87
CA TRP A 391 -4.39 -7.73 5.31
C TRP A 391 -5.65 -8.19 6.04
N PHE A 392 -6.84 -7.92 5.50
CA PHE A 392 -8.09 -8.37 6.11
C PHE A 392 -8.21 -9.90 6.12
N HIS A 393 -7.67 -10.59 5.12
CA HIS A 393 -7.61 -12.05 5.13
C HIS A 393 -6.69 -12.57 6.23
N ASP A 394 -5.49 -12.01 6.35
CA ASP A 394 -4.51 -12.42 7.36
C ASP A 394 -5.04 -12.13 8.77
N TRP A 395 -5.61 -10.94 9.02
CA TRP A 395 -6.22 -10.58 10.30
C TRP A 395 -7.40 -11.49 10.65
N ARG A 396 -8.27 -11.81 9.69
CA ARG A 396 -9.37 -12.77 9.91
C ARG A 396 -8.84 -14.18 10.21
N SER A 397 -7.69 -14.56 9.67
CA SER A 397 -7.09 -15.86 9.91
C SER A 397 -6.49 -15.93 11.31
N ASN A 398 -5.71 -14.91 11.70
CA ASN A 398 -5.11 -14.81 13.02
C ASN A 398 -6.15 -14.70 14.15
N THR A 399 -7.26 -13.99 13.92
CA THR A 399 -8.37 -13.89 14.90
C THR A 399 -9.16 -15.18 15.08
N ARG A 400 -9.00 -16.19 14.21
CA ARG A 400 -9.58 -17.53 14.47
C ARG A 400 -8.78 -18.31 15.50
N GLU A 401 -7.54 -17.91 15.75
CA GLU A 401 -6.63 -18.56 16.70
C GLU A 401 -6.74 -17.95 18.11
N THR A 402 -7.43 -16.81 18.27
CA THR A 402 -7.64 -16.17 19.57
C THR A 402 -8.70 -16.92 20.37
N SER A 403 -8.39 -17.23 21.64
CA SER A 403 -9.28 -17.95 22.55
C SER A 403 -10.16 -17.04 23.42
N THR A 404 -9.93 -15.73 23.39
CA THR A 404 -10.64 -14.73 24.19
C THR A 404 -11.24 -13.66 23.28
N PHE A 405 -12.08 -12.79 23.85
CA PHE A 405 -12.61 -11.61 23.16
C PHE A 405 -11.56 -10.51 22.95
N LEU A 406 -10.39 -10.65 23.57
CA LEU A 406 -9.30 -9.70 23.48
C LEU A 406 -8.45 -9.96 22.25
N THR A 407 -7.79 -8.91 21.80
CA THR A 407 -6.78 -9.06 20.78
C THR A 407 -5.55 -9.78 21.35
N HIS A 408 -4.74 -10.43 20.51
CA HIS A 408 -3.60 -11.23 20.97
C HIS A 408 -2.64 -10.45 21.88
N ASP A 409 -2.32 -9.20 21.54
CA ASP A 409 -1.40 -8.39 22.34
C ASP A 409 -2.02 -7.98 23.68
N ALA A 410 -3.34 -7.69 23.71
CA ALA A 410 -4.05 -7.38 24.95
C ALA A 410 -4.17 -8.62 25.85
N ASP A 411 -4.48 -9.78 25.28
CA ASP A 411 -4.54 -11.05 26.00
C ASP A 411 -3.18 -11.43 26.59
N GLN A 412 -2.10 -11.24 25.82
CA GLN A 412 -0.74 -11.45 26.30
C GLN A 412 -0.35 -10.44 27.38
N HIS A 413 -0.72 -9.16 27.21
CA HIS A 413 -0.45 -8.14 28.23
C HIS A 413 -1.12 -8.50 29.55
N ILE A 414 -2.38 -8.94 29.54
CA ILE A 414 -3.07 -9.37 30.77
C ILE A 414 -2.34 -10.56 31.39
N LYS A 415 -2.00 -11.58 30.60
CA LYS A 415 -1.25 -12.76 31.09
C LYS A 415 0.07 -12.37 31.74
N ASP A 416 0.81 -11.44 31.14
CA ASP A 416 2.09 -10.94 31.67
C ASP A 416 1.92 -10.18 32.99
N ARG A 417 0.74 -9.56 33.22
CA ARG A 417 0.41 -8.82 34.45
C ARG A 417 -0.16 -9.68 35.57
N VAL A 418 -0.60 -10.92 35.31
CA VAL A 418 -1.15 -11.81 36.35
C VAL A 418 -0.16 -12.05 37.49
N LEU A 419 1.08 -12.46 37.20
CA LEU A 419 2.06 -12.74 38.25
C LEU A 419 2.49 -11.49 39.03
N PRO A 420 2.80 -10.34 38.39
CA PRO A 420 3.04 -9.09 39.12
C PRO A 420 1.86 -8.65 40.00
N SER A 421 0.62 -8.80 39.52
CA SER A 421 -0.58 -8.36 40.25
C SER A 421 -0.80 -9.11 41.57
N GLN A 422 -0.23 -10.31 41.71
CA GLN A 422 -0.26 -11.06 42.96
C GLN A 422 0.58 -10.42 44.08
N GLN A 423 1.45 -9.45 43.73
CA GLN A 423 2.25 -8.70 44.70
C GLN A 423 1.53 -7.45 45.21
N CYS A 424 0.40 -7.07 44.61
CA CYS A 424 -0.35 -5.91 45.04
C CYS A 424 -1.15 -6.22 46.32
N GLU A 425 -1.18 -5.27 47.24
CA GLU A 425 -2.05 -5.32 48.42
C GLU A 425 -3.42 -4.72 48.06
N ILE A 426 -4.50 -5.40 48.43
CA ILE A 426 -5.87 -5.01 48.10
C ILE A 426 -6.62 -4.73 49.40
N HIS A 427 -7.09 -3.50 49.57
CA HIS A 427 -7.88 -3.07 50.72
C HIS A 427 -9.28 -2.67 50.27
N PRO A 428 -10.34 -3.35 50.74
CA PRO A 428 -11.70 -2.97 50.40
C PRO A 428 -12.06 -1.61 51.01
N ILE A 429 -12.64 -0.72 50.19
CA ILE A 429 -13.22 0.56 50.64
C ILE A 429 -14.73 0.35 50.86
N ASP A 430 -15.39 -0.27 49.88
CA ASP A 430 -16.78 -0.72 49.95
C ASP A 430 -17.01 -1.96 49.05
N PHE A 431 -18.26 -2.29 48.74
CA PHE A 431 -18.61 -3.49 47.96
C PHE A 431 -18.03 -3.48 46.53
N ASN A 432 -17.86 -2.30 45.94
CA ASN A 432 -17.45 -2.14 44.53
C ASN A 432 -16.09 -1.46 44.39
N ARG A 433 -15.59 -0.77 45.43
CA ARG A 433 -14.33 -0.02 45.39
C ARG A 433 -13.25 -0.61 46.27
N PHE A 434 -12.06 -0.72 45.69
CA PHE A 434 -10.88 -1.30 46.33
C PHE A 434 -9.69 -0.36 46.16
N LYS A 435 -8.94 -0.13 47.25
CA LYS A 435 -7.61 0.46 47.18
C LYS A 435 -6.63 -0.64 46.83
N VAL A 436 -5.87 -0.44 45.76
CA VAL A 436 -4.83 -1.35 45.28
C VAL A 436 -3.49 -0.65 45.44
N GLU A 437 -2.58 -1.26 46.19
CA GLU A 437 -1.23 -0.73 46.44
C GLU A 437 -0.18 -1.67 45.83
N ASP A 438 0.71 -1.11 45.02
CA ASP A 438 2.00 -1.70 44.66
C ASP A 438 3.11 -0.93 45.41
N LYS A 439 4.33 -1.48 45.48
CA LYS A 439 5.49 -0.93 46.20
C LYS A 439 5.81 0.54 45.90
N LEU A 440 5.29 1.10 44.82
CA LEU A 440 5.56 2.46 44.37
C LEU A 440 4.31 3.34 44.20
N ASN A 441 3.10 2.75 44.10
CA ASN A 441 1.90 3.48 43.68
C ASN A 441 0.66 2.97 44.40
N GLU A 442 -0.31 3.87 44.60
CA GLU A 442 -1.65 3.55 45.10
C GLU A 442 -2.71 3.96 44.06
N ALA A 443 -3.74 3.12 43.89
CA ALA A 443 -4.87 3.41 43.03
C ALA A 443 -6.18 2.90 43.63
N ILE A 444 -7.28 3.56 43.28
CA ILE A 444 -8.63 3.13 43.63
C ILE A 444 -9.25 2.52 42.39
N VAL A 445 -9.67 1.25 42.50
CA VAL A 445 -10.37 0.52 41.44
C VAL A 445 -11.85 0.43 41.79
N ASP A 446 -12.70 0.85 40.88
CA ASP A 446 -14.16 0.75 40.96
C ASP A 446 -14.64 -0.31 39.96
N LEU A 447 -15.11 -1.45 40.48
CA LEU A 447 -15.57 -2.57 39.67
C LEU A 447 -16.95 -2.34 39.04
N GLU A 448 -17.76 -1.46 39.61
CA GLU A 448 -19.08 -1.13 39.06
C GLU A 448 -18.96 -0.14 37.91
N GLN A 449 -18.06 0.84 38.03
CA GLN A 449 -17.78 1.81 36.97
C GLN A 449 -16.73 1.34 35.96
N HIS A 450 -16.13 0.17 36.17
CA HIS A 450 -15.02 -0.34 35.37
C HIS A 450 -13.88 0.70 35.23
N SER A 451 -13.52 1.36 36.33
CA SER A 451 -12.56 2.47 36.32
C SER A 451 -11.45 2.30 37.36
N CYS A 452 -10.31 2.94 37.09
CA CYS A 452 -9.17 3.04 38.00
C CYS A 452 -8.81 4.52 38.17
N SER A 453 -8.46 4.95 39.39
CA SER A 453 -7.94 6.30 39.63
C SER A 453 -6.56 6.53 39.02
N CYS A 454 -5.86 5.45 38.67
CA CYS A 454 -4.65 5.49 37.84
C CYS A 454 -4.96 5.92 36.40
N HIS A 455 -6.22 5.86 35.98
CA HIS A 455 -6.72 6.12 34.63
C HIS A 455 -6.02 5.30 33.54
N GLU A 456 -5.26 4.24 33.86
CA GLU A 456 -4.60 3.32 32.92
C GLU A 456 -5.56 2.52 32.04
#